data_AF-A0A537DXV5-F1
#
_entry.id   AF-A0A537DXV5-F1
#
_cell.length_a   1.000
_cell.length_b   1.000
_cell.length_c   1.000
_cell.angle_alpha   90.00
_cell.angle_beta   90.00
_cell.angle_gamma   90.00
#
_symmetry.space_group_name_H-M   'P 1'
#
loop_
_entity.id
_entity.type
_entity.pdbx_description
1 polymer ?
#
loop_
_entity_poly.entity_id
_entity_poly.type
_entity_poly.pdbx_seq_one_letter_code
_entity_poly.pdbx_strand_id
1 'polypeptide(L)'
;MFFARLSQTVIHHSRAIFMLWLAALGASIPALLQVQNVIVYSDTSFNPKNSESSIAHDLVSREFQISQGESGLVVITGEDVRGVDARNFAITLNRTLQEDPALSNISNITNIYDIYSKQLLGYASVVNSQLYESENTTALVASLEYGTANIYANQWSRIVSQGPFYASGAQVAAYNQEANASSWPL
;
A
#
# COMPACT_ATOMS: atom_id res chain seq x y z
N MET A 1 2.66 49.84 -56.19
CA MET A 1 3.90 49.70 -56.97
C MET A 1 4.82 48.57 -56.47
N PHE A 2 4.95 48.33 -55.15
CA PHE A 2 5.80 47.27 -54.60
C PHE A 2 5.36 45.84 -55.00
N PHE A 3 4.07 45.51 -54.85
CA PHE A 3 3.52 44.21 -55.26
C PHE A 3 3.64 43.92 -56.77
N ALA A 4 3.62 44.97 -57.60
CA ALA A 4 3.79 44.83 -59.06
C ALA A 4 5.24 44.53 -59.45
N ARG A 5 6.22 45.08 -58.72
CA ARG A 5 7.63 44.71 -58.88
C ARG A 5 7.89 43.31 -58.35
N LEU A 6 7.27 42.93 -57.23
CA LEU A 6 7.36 41.57 -56.68
C LEU A 6 6.82 40.54 -57.68
N SER A 7 5.66 40.79 -58.28
CA SER A 7 5.07 39.87 -59.26
C SER A 7 5.89 39.74 -60.54
N GLN A 8 6.47 40.83 -61.05
CA GLN A 8 7.37 40.78 -62.22
C GLN A 8 8.66 40.00 -61.93
N THR A 9 9.27 40.19 -60.75
CA THR A 9 10.44 39.40 -60.33
C THR A 9 10.10 37.92 -60.20
N VAL A 10 8.89 37.62 -59.72
CA VAL A 10 8.40 36.24 -59.58
C VAL A 10 8.20 35.55 -60.92
N ILE A 11 7.66 36.27 -61.91
CA ILE A 11 7.46 35.75 -63.27
C ILE A 11 8.80 35.53 -63.98
N HIS A 12 9.75 36.45 -63.83
CA HIS A 12 11.04 36.38 -64.52
C HIS A 12 11.97 35.28 -63.97
N HIS A 13 11.89 34.99 -62.67
CA HIS A 13 12.70 33.98 -61.98
C HIS A 13 11.86 32.79 -61.50
N SER A 14 10.82 32.42 -62.24
CA SER A 14 9.84 31.39 -61.88
C SER A 14 10.48 30.05 -61.47
N ARG A 15 11.55 29.62 -62.17
CA ARG A 15 12.29 28.38 -61.82
C ARG A 15 13.02 28.46 -60.48
N ALA A 16 13.61 29.60 -60.14
CA ALA A 16 14.33 29.78 -58.88
C ALA A 16 13.38 29.82 -57.69
N ILE A 17 12.22 30.44 -57.87
CA ILE A 17 11.18 30.51 -56.84
C ILE A 17 10.50 29.18 -56.62
N PHE A 18 10.31 28.40 -57.70
CA PHE A 18 9.83 27.02 -57.58
C PHE A 18 10.81 26.15 -56.77
N MET A 19 12.12 26.25 -57.04
CA MET A 19 13.14 25.54 -56.25
C MET A 19 13.18 26.00 -54.79
N LEU A 20 13.01 27.30 -54.52
CA LEU A 20 12.92 27.84 -53.17
C LEU A 20 11.70 27.31 -52.40
N TRP A 21 10.55 27.21 -53.06
CA TRP A 21 9.36 26.58 -52.49
C TRP A 21 9.57 25.09 -52.23
N LEU A 22 10.24 24.37 -53.15
CA LEU A 22 10.56 22.96 -52.98
C LEU A 22 11.49 22.75 -51.78
N ALA A 23 12.49 23.62 -51.61
CA ALA A 23 13.40 23.61 -50.47
C ALA A 23 12.68 23.94 -49.15
N ALA A 24 11.77 24.92 -49.16
CA ALA A 24 10.95 25.26 -48.00
C ALA A 24 10.03 24.09 -47.60
N LEU A 25 9.43 23.41 -48.59
CA LEU A 25 8.59 22.23 -48.35
C LEU A 25 9.41 21.04 -47.83
N GLY A 26 10.61 20.82 -48.36
CA GLY A 26 11.56 19.83 -47.84
C GLY A 26 11.99 20.13 -46.40
N ALA A 27 12.27 21.39 -46.08
CA ALA A 27 12.58 21.84 -44.72
C ALA A 27 11.37 21.73 -43.76
N SER A 28 10.15 21.62 -44.29
CA SER A 28 8.93 21.39 -43.50
C SER A 28 8.77 19.93 -43.06
N ILE A 29 9.41 18.98 -43.74
CA ILE A 29 9.36 17.54 -43.43
C ILE A 29 9.83 17.24 -42.00
N PRO A 30 11.01 17.72 -41.53
CA PRO A 30 11.44 17.47 -40.14
C PRO A 30 10.50 18.12 -39.11
N ALA A 31 9.83 19.22 -39.44
CA ALA A 31 8.84 19.83 -38.56
C ALA A 31 7.60 18.92 -38.38
N LEU A 32 7.14 18.26 -39.45
CA LEU A 32 6.05 17.28 -39.39
C LEU A 32 6.41 16.05 -38.55
N LEU A 33 7.69 15.62 -38.59
CA LEU A 33 8.19 14.54 -37.74
C LEU A 33 8.24 14.94 -36.25
N GLN A 34 8.33 16.22 -35.93
CA GLN A 34 8.32 16.74 -34.56
C GLN A 34 6.91 17.02 -34.01
N VAL A 35 5.87 17.05 -34.85
CA VAL A 35 4.47 17.29 -34.41
C VAL A 35 4.03 16.27 -33.37
N GLN A 36 4.50 15.02 -33.46
CA GLN A 36 4.18 13.98 -32.47
C GLN A 36 4.71 14.29 -31.06
N ASN A 37 5.73 15.15 -30.94
CA ASN A 37 6.37 15.51 -29.67
C ASN A 37 5.82 16.78 -29.02
N VAL A 38 4.95 17.54 -29.70
CA VAL A 38 4.48 18.87 -29.23
C VAL A 38 2.96 18.98 -29.28
N ILE A 39 2.23 17.87 -29.18
CA ILE A 39 0.82 17.92 -28.81
C ILE A 39 0.76 17.55 -27.33
N VAL A 40 1.02 18.55 -26.49
CA VAL A 40 0.73 18.44 -25.06
C VAL A 40 -0.78 18.55 -24.92
N TYR A 41 -1.47 17.41 -24.92
CA TYR A 41 -2.84 17.32 -24.43
C TYR A 41 -2.82 17.49 -22.91
N SER A 42 -2.49 18.69 -22.43
CA SER A 42 -2.75 19.05 -21.04
C SER A 42 -3.76 20.18 -21.02
N ASP A 43 -4.90 19.93 -20.37
CA ASP A 43 -5.93 20.93 -20.12
C ASP A 43 -5.38 22.14 -19.32
N THR A 44 -4.20 21.97 -18.70
CA THR A 44 -3.47 23.00 -17.96
C THR A 44 -2.63 23.95 -18.83
N SER A 45 -2.37 23.61 -20.10
CA SER A 45 -1.51 24.41 -20.99
C SER A 45 -2.11 25.76 -21.39
N PHE A 46 -3.43 25.89 -21.31
CA PHE A 46 -4.15 27.12 -21.65
C PHE A 46 -4.32 28.08 -20.46
N ASN A 47 -4.01 27.65 -19.24
CA ASN A 47 -4.16 28.49 -18.06
C ASN A 47 -2.85 29.23 -17.73
N PRO A 48 -2.84 30.57 -17.60
CA PRO A 48 -1.65 31.30 -17.21
C PRO A 48 -1.11 30.80 -15.89
N LYS A 49 0.22 30.59 -15.80
CA LYS A 49 0.89 30.08 -14.58
C LYS A 49 0.66 30.94 -13.34
N ASN A 50 0.28 32.21 -13.52
CA ASN A 50 -0.04 33.18 -12.48
C ASN A 50 -1.53 33.28 -12.14
N SER A 51 -2.38 32.42 -12.71
CA SER A 51 -3.79 32.35 -12.32
C SER A 51 -3.93 31.81 -10.89
N GLU A 52 -4.96 32.24 -10.17
CA GLU A 52 -5.28 31.72 -8.84
C GLU A 52 -5.46 30.19 -8.87
N SER A 53 -6.02 29.65 -9.95
CA SER A 53 -6.19 28.21 -10.14
C SER A 53 -4.84 27.49 -10.27
N SER A 54 -3.85 28.06 -10.98
CA SER A 54 -2.50 27.49 -11.07
C SER A 54 -1.76 27.54 -9.73
N ILE A 55 -1.96 28.60 -8.96
CA ILE A 55 -1.37 28.75 -7.62
C ILE A 55 -2.01 27.74 -6.64
N ALA A 56 -3.34 27.61 -6.66
CA ALA A 56 -4.06 26.64 -5.84
C ALA A 56 -3.63 25.20 -6.18
N HIS A 57 -3.48 24.91 -7.47
CA HIS A 57 -3.01 23.62 -7.97
C HIS A 57 -1.59 23.29 -7.51
N ASP A 58 -0.67 24.26 -7.57
CA ASP A 58 0.70 24.09 -7.08
C ASP A 58 0.74 23.86 -5.56
N LEU A 59 -0.06 24.60 -4.80
CA LEU A 59 -0.15 24.44 -3.35
C LEU A 59 -0.68 23.04 -2.97
N VAL A 60 -1.78 22.59 -3.59
CA VAL A 60 -2.34 21.25 -3.34
C VAL A 60 -1.36 20.15 -3.76
N SER A 61 -0.73 20.29 -4.92
CA SER A 61 0.25 19.31 -5.41
C SER A 61 1.44 19.19 -4.45
N ARG A 62 1.90 20.32 -3.89
CA ARG A 62 3.01 20.38 -2.93
C ARG A 62 2.66 19.78 -1.58
N GLU A 63 1.51 20.14 -1.00
CA GLU A 63 1.11 19.71 0.34
C GLU A 63 0.73 18.23 0.38
N PHE A 64 0.00 17.75 -0.63
CA PHE A 64 -0.48 16.38 -0.67
C PHE A 64 0.44 15.42 -1.43
N GLN A 65 1.59 15.93 -1.93
CA GLN A 65 2.53 15.17 -2.77
C GLN A 65 1.81 14.37 -3.87
N ILE A 66 0.76 14.98 -4.45
CA ILE A 66 -0.01 14.33 -5.51
C ILE A 66 0.88 14.38 -6.73
N SER A 67 1.68 13.32 -6.91
CA SER A 67 2.37 13.07 -8.16
C SER A 67 1.26 12.94 -9.20
N GLN A 68 1.19 13.90 -10.12
CA GLN A 68 0.38 13.81 -11.33
C GLN A 68 0.98 12.74 -12.28
N GLY A 69 1.28 11.55 -11.76
CA GLY A 69 1.31 10.38 -12.60
C GLY A 69 -0.08 10.20 -13.21
N GLU A 70 -0.14 9.59 -14.40
CA GLU A 70 -1.40 9.17 -15.01
C GLU A 70 -2.14 8.24 -14.04
N SER A 71 -3.08 8.82 -13.28
CA SER A 71 -3.89 8.08 -12.34
C SER A 71 -5.17 7.66 -13.04
N GLY A 72 -5.40 6.35 -13.11
CA GLY A 72 -6.62 5.78 -13.64
C GLY A 72 -7.62 5.55 -12.52
N LEU A 73 -8.85 6.04 -12.68
CA LEU A 73 -9.97 5.65 -11.83
C LEU A 73 -10.75 4.52 -12.49
N VAL A 74 -10.78 3.35 -11.85
CA VAL A 74 -11.62 2.23 -12.27
C VAL A 74 -12.93 2.27 -11.50
N VAL A 75 -14.04 2.45 -12.21
CA VAL A 75 -15.39 2.45 -11.61
C VAL A 75 -16.04 1.10 -11.86
N ILE A 76 -16.37 0.40 -10.78
CA ILE A 76 -17.10 -0.87 -10.83
C ILE A 76 -18.60 -0.53 -10.81
N THR A 77 -19.33 -0.99 -11.83
CA THR A 77 -20.76 -0.75 -11.96
C THR A 77 -21.53 -2.07 -11.96
N GLY A 78 -22.76 -2.04 -11.42
CA GLY A 78 -23.62 -3.21 -11.31
C GLY A 78 -24.95 -2.86 -10.63
N GLU A 79 -25.91 -3.79 -10.64
CA GLU A 79 -27.23 -3.59 -10.02
C GLU A 79 -27.15 -3.43 -8.50
N ASP A 80 -26.27 -4.18 -7.84
CA ASP A 80 -25.95 -4.01 -6.42
C ASP A 80 -24.43 -3.97 -6.19
N VAL A 81 -23.91 -2.76 -5.98
CA VAL A 81 -22.49 -2.52 -5.68
C VAL A 81 -22.16 -2.60 -4.19
N ARG A 82 -23.16 -2.83 -3.33
CA ARG A 82 -22.97 -3.00 -1.87
C ARG A 82 -22.89 -4.48 -1.47
N GLY A 83 -23.23 -5.37 -2.39
CA GLY A 83 -23.19 -6.81 -2.19
C GLY A 83 -21.78 -7.35 -1.96
N VAL A 84 -21.71 -8.53 -1.35
CA VAL A 84 -20.45 -9.25 -1.09
C VAL A 84 -19.68 -9.53 -2.38
N ASP A 85 -20.39 -9.77 -3.48
CA ASP A 85 -19.78 -10.06 -4.79
C ASP A 85 -18.99 -8.87 -5.35
N ALA A 86 -19.56 -7.66 -5.28
CA ALA A 86 -18.88 -6.43 -5.71
C ALA A 86 -17.63 -6.16 -4.86
N ARG A 87 -17.71 -6.40 -3.54
CA ARG A 87 -16.56 -6.32 -2.64
C ARG A 87 -15.47 -7.34 -3.01
N ASN A 88 -15.84 -8.60 -3.17
CA ASN A 88 -14.89 -9.67 -3.48
C ASN A 88 -14.23 -9.45 -4.84
N PHE A 89 -14.99 -8.97 -5.83
CA PHE A 89 -14.46 -8.58 -7.12
C PHE A 89 -13.43 -7.45 -6.99
N ALA A 90 -13.75 -6.37 -6.27
CA ALA A 90 -12.84 -5.24 -6.09
C ALA A 90 -11.53 -5.64 -5.39
N ILE A 91 -11.62 -6.48 -4.36
CA ILE A 91 -10.44 -6.98 -3.63
C ILE A 91 -9.60 -7.90 -4.53
N THR A 92 -10.25 -8.79 -5.28
CA THR A 92 -9.57 -9.70 -6.20
C THR A 92 -8.89 -8.94 -7.32
N LEU A 93 -9.57 -7.95 -7.92
CA LEU A 93 -9.01 -7.09 -8.95
C LEU A 93 -7.75 -6.36 -8.45
N ASN A 94 -7.80 -5.76 -7.26
CA ASN A 94 -6.65 -5.09 -6.66
C ASN A 94 -5.45 -6.06 -6.55
N ARG A 95 -5.68 -7.25 -5.99
CA ARG A 95 -4.65 -8.29 -5.84
C ARG A 95 -4.10 -8.74 -7.19
N THR A 96 -4.96 -9.01 -8.17
CA THR A 96 -4.55 -9.44 -9.51
C THR A 96 -3.69 -8.38 -10.19
N LEU A 97 -4.06 -7.10 -10.09
CA LEU A 97 -3.28 -6.01 -10.70
C LEU A 97 -1.92 -5.80 -10.01
N GLN A 98 -1.84 -6.01 -8.69
CA GLN A 98 -0.57 -5.92 -7.95
C GLN A 98 0.37 -7.10 -8.23
N GLU A 99 -0.19 -8.29 -8.49
CA GLU A 99 0.57 -9.51 -8.77
C GLU A 99 0.93 -9.68 -10.26
N ASP A 100 0.38 -8.86 -11.17
CA ASP A 100 0.60 -8.98 -12.61
C ASP A 100 1.99 -8.45 -13.02
N PRO A 101 2.91 -9.31 -13.52
CA PRO A 101 4.24 -8.89 -13.94
C PRO A 101 4.24 -8.00 -15.18
N ALA A 102 3.15 -7.94 -15.96
CA ALA A 102 3.01 -7.03 -17.09
C ALA A 102 2.81 -5.57 -16.64
N LEU A 103 2.41 -5.34 -15.39
CA LEU A 103 2.10 -4.02 -14.82
C LEU A 103 3.28 -3.47 -13.99
N SER A 104 4.50 -3.51 -14.54
CA SER A 104 5.72 -3.11 -13.83
C SER A 104 5.84 -1.60 -13.51
N ASN A 105 5.03 -0.76 -14.15
CA ASN A 105 5.10 0.70 -14.03
C ASN A 105 4.05 1.29 -13.09
N ILE A 106 3.29 0.45 -12.38
CA ILE A 106 2.29 0.90 -11.41
C ILE A 106 2.94 1.02 -10.03
N SER A 107 3.01 2.24 -9.52
CA SER A 107 3.58 2.50 -8.19
C SER A 107 2.68 2.02 -7.04
N ASN A 108 1.37 2.19 -7.17
CA ASN A 108 0.43 1.91 -6.10
C ASN A 108 -0.97 1.68 -6.66
N ILE A 109 -1.71 0.73 -6.08
CA ILE A 109 -3.11 0.45 -6.39
C ILE A 109 -3.87 0.45 -5.07
N THR A 110 -4.87 1.31 -4.98
CA THR A 110 -5.70 1.45 -3.78
C THR A 110 -7.15 1.18 -4.09
N ASN A 111 -7.81 0.51 -3.15
CA ASN A 111 -9.23 0.22 -3.17
C ASN A 111 -9.91 0.84 -1.93
N ILE A 112 -11.20 1.19 -2.05
CA ILE A 112 -12.04 1.63 -0.93
C ILE A 112 -12.00 0.68 0.28
N TYR A 113 -11.77 -0.63 0.07
CA TYR A 113 -11.71 -1.63 1.15
C TYR A 113 -10.36 -1.68 1.88
N ASP A 114 -9.29 -1.10 1.33
CA ASP A 114 -7.95 -1.15 1.93
C ASP A 114 -7.86 -0.31 3.22
N ILE A 115 -8.67 0.74 3.33
CA ILE A 115 -8.75 1.57 4.54
C ILE A 115 -9.37 0.77 5.69
N TYR A 116 -10.46 0.05 5.40
CA TYR A 116 -11.14 -0.77 6.39
C TYR A 116 -10.28 -1.95 6.85
N SER A 117 -9.55 -2.60 5.93
CA SER A 117 -8.64 -3.70 6.28
C SER A 117 -7.50 -3.23 7.19
N LYS A 118 -6.89 -2.08 6.90
CA LYS A 118 -5.85 -1.47 7.76
C LYS A 118 -6.37 -1.14 9.15
N GLN A 119 -7.59 -0.62 9.26
CA GLN A 119 -8.21 -0.34 10.56
C GLN A 119 -8.47 -1.62 11.35
N LEU A 120 -9.03 -2.66 10.71
CA LEU A 120 -9.27 -3.97 11.31
C LEU A 120 -7.97 -4.63 11.79
N LEU A 121 -6.89 -4.56 11.00
CA LEU A 121 -5.58 -5.07 11.40
C LEU A 121 -5.03 -4.31 12.62
N GLY A 122 -5.21 -3.00 12.69
CA GLY A 122 -4.86 -2.20 13.85
C GLY A 122 -5.59 -2.64 15.12
N TYR A 123 -6.91 -2.81 15.05
CA TYR A 123 -7.70 -3.32 16.18
C TYR A 123 -7.32 -4.74 16.57
N ALA A 124 -7.15 -5.63 15.59
CA ALA A 124 -6.75 -7.02 15.83
C ALA A 124 -5.39 -7.09 16.55
N SER A 125 -4.44 -6.24 16.19
CA SER A 125 -3.14 -6.14 16.88
C SER A 125 -3.28 -5.76 18.35
N VAL A 126 -4.10 -4.74 18.65
CA VAL A 126 -4.35 -4.30 20.04
C VAL A 126 -5.06 -5.39 20.85
N VAL A 127 -6.10 -6.00 20.29
CA VAL A 127 -6.85 -7.08 20.95
C VAL A 127 -5.95 -8.29 21.18
N ASN A 128 -5.11 -8.65 20.21
CA ASN A 128 -4.15 -9.75 20.36
C ASN A 128 -3.18 -9.48 21.53
N SER A 129 -2.65 -8.26 21.64
CA SER A 129 -1.80 -7.87 22.76
C SER A 129 -2.50 -8.03 24.11
N GLN A 130 -3.76 -7.58 24.22
CA GLN A 130 -4.54 -7.69 25.46
C GLN A 130 -4.86 -9.15 25.81
N LEU A 131 -5.15 -9.99 24.81
CA LEU A 131 -5.37 -11.42 25.02
C LEU A 131 -4.10 -12.10 25.55
N TYR A 132 -2.92 -11.76 25.00
CA TYR A 132 -1.64 -12.26 25.50
C TYR A 132 -1.39 -11.86 26.97
N GLU A 133 -1.64 -10.61 27.34
CA GLU A 133 -1.51 -10.16 28.74
C GLU A 133 -2.50 -10.88 29.66
N SER A 134 -3.75 -11.07 29.20
CA SER A 134 -4.78 -11.78 29.95
C SER A 134 -4.45 -13.26 30.13
N GLU A 135 -3.92 -13.93 29.11
CA GLU A 135 -3.47 -15.32 29.19
C GLU A 135 -2.34 -15.46 30.21
N ASN A 136 -1.33 -14.61 30.13
CA ASN A 136 -0.20 -14.64 31.06
C ASN A 136 -0.65 -14.38 32.51
N THR A 137 -1.56 -13.43 32.72
CA THR A 137 -2.15 -13.14 34.03
C THR A 137 -2.98 -14.33 34.55
N THR A 138 -3.76 -14.97 33.68
CA THR A 138 -4.60 -16.13 34.05
C THR A 138 -3.73 -17.34 34.38
N ALA A 139 -2.67 -17.60 33.61
CA ALA A 139 -1.70 -18.65 33.88
C ALA A 139 -0.98 -18.42 35.22
N LEU A 140 -0.65 -17.16 35.54
CA LEU A 140 -0.08 -16.79 36.84
C LEU A 140 -1.06 -17.01 38.00
N VAL A 141 -2.31 -16.58 37.87
CA VAL A 141 -3.32 -16.79 38.92
C VAL A 141 -3.57 -18.29 39.13
N ALA A 142 -3.68 -19.06 38.05
CA ALA A 142 -3.86 -20.50 38.11
C ALA A 142 -2.66 -21.21 38.77
N SER A 143 -1.43 -20.75 38.51
CA SER A 143 -0.24 -21.30 39.17
C SER A 143 -0.18 -20.95 40.66
N LEU A 144 -0.57 -19.74 41.04
CA LEU A 144 -0.65 -19.32 42.45
C LEU A 144 -1.74 -20.06 43.23
N GLU A 145 -2.90 -20.26 42.62
CA GLU A 145 -4.07 -20.86 43.28
C GLU A 145 -3.95 -22.39 43.36
N TYR A 146 -3.46 -23.03 42.31
CA TYR A 146 -3.49 -24.50 42.19
C TYR A 146 -2.12 -25.17 42.09
N GLY A 147 -1.03 -24.42 41.90
CA GLY A 147 0.32 -24.98 41.66
C GLY A 147 0.82 -25.83 42.82
N THR A 148 0.84 -25.27 44.04
CA THR A 148 1.30 -25.98 45.25
C THR A 148 0.43 -27.20 45.57
N ALA A 149 -0.89 -27.07 45.44
CA ALA A 149 -1.82 -28.18 45.67
C ALA A 149 -1.62 -29.32 44.65
N ASN A 150 -1.39 -28.98 43.38
CA ASN A 150 -1.11 -29.95 42.32
C ASN A 150 0.22 -30.68 42.55
N ILE A 151 1.28 -29.98 42.97
CA ILE A 151 2.57 -30.60 43.30
C ILE A 151 2.42 -31.56 44.49
N TYR A 152 1.72 -31.12 45.54
CA TYR A 152 1.43 -31.96 46.70
C TYR A 152 0.65 -33.22 46.32
N ALA A 153 -0.43 -33.09 45.55
CA ALA A 153 -1.26 -34.22 45.13
C ALA A 153 -0.47 -35.23 44.28
N ASN A 154 0.37 -34.75 43.35
CA ASN A 154 1.22 -35.61 42.52
C ASN A 154 2.29 -36.34 43.34
N GLN A 155 2.96 -35.64 44.25
CA GLN A 155 4.00 -36.23 45.11
C GLN A 155 3.40 -37.23 46.09
N TRP A 156 2.26 -36.91 46.71
CA TRP A 156 1.52 -37.82 47.57
C TRP A 156 1.07 -39.08 46.82
N SER A 157 0.47 -38.91 45.64
CA SER A 157 0.07 -40.03 44.77
C SER A 157 1.25 -40.93 44.44
N ARG A 158 2.43 -40.37 44.12
CA ARG A 158 3.65 -41.13 43.84
C ARG A 158 4.16 -41.90 45.05
N ILE A 159 4.16 -41.30 46.24
CA ILE A 159 4.58 -41.96 47.48
C ILE A 159 3.63 -43.11 47.82
N VAL A 160 2.32 -42.89 47.74
CA VAL A 160 1.30 -43.92 48.04
C VAL A 160 1.32 -45.05 47.00
N SER A 161 1.59 -44.76 45.73
CA SER A 161 1.56 -45.76 44.65
C SER A 161 2.87 -46.54 44.49
N GLN A 162 4.02 -45.95 44.83
CA GLN A 162 5.34 -46.52 44.48
C GLN A 162 6.42 -46.35 45.57
N GLY A 163 6.14 -45.61 46.64
CA GLY A 163 7.15 -45.21 47.65
C GLY A 163 7.09 -45.99 48.96
N PRO A 164 8.16 -45.94 49.78
CA PRO A 164 8.15 -46.49 51.14
C PRO A 164 7.20 -45.71 52.06
N PHE A 165 6.71 -46.34 53.14
CA PHE A 165 5.77 -45.77 54.13
C PHE A 165 6.27 -44.49 54.83
N TYR A 166 7.57 -44.18 54.74
CA TYR A 166 8.18 -43.00 55.33
C TYR A 166 8.92 -42.19 54.26
N ALA A 167 8.63 -40.89 54.18
CA ALA A 167 9.35 -39.97 53.31
C ALA A 167 10.78 -39.73 53.82
N SER A 168 11.78 -39.89 52.95
CA SER A 168 13.17 -39.58 53.28
C SER A 168 13.44 -38.07 53.22
N GLY A 169 14.46 -37.59 53.94
CA GLY A 169 14.85 -36.18 53.92
C GLY A 169 15.18 -35.65 52.51
N ALA A 170 15.70 -36.51 51.63
CA ALA A 170 15.95 -36.16 50.22
C ALA A 170 14.66 -35.94 49.42
N GLN A 171 13.61 -36.72 49.68
CA GLN A 171 12.30 -36.55 49.02
C GLN A 171 11.60 -35.27 49.50
N VAL A 172 11.72 -34.94 50.78
CA VAL A 172 11.22 -33.67 51.34
C VAL A 172 11.98 -32.47 50.75
N ALA A 173 13.30 -32.56 50.60
CA ALA A 173 14.11 -31.51 49.97
C ALA A 173 13.74 -31.31 48.49
N ALA A 174 13.51 -32.39 47.73
CA ALA A 174 13.07 -32.32 46.34
C ALA A 174 11.68 -31.69 46.20
N TYR A 175 10.72 -32.08 47.04
CA TYR A 175 9.40 -31.44 47.10
C TYR A 175 9.52 -29.94 47.40
N ASN A 176 10.31 -29.55 48.39
CA ASN A 176 10.50 -28.15 48.74
C ASN A 176 11.18 -27.35 47.61
N GLN A 177 12.08 -27.96 46.84
CA GLN A 177 12.66 -27.31 45.66
C GLN A 177 11.64 -27.14 44.52
N GLU A 178 10.82 -28.15 44.23
CA GLU A 178 9.77 -28.07 43.20
C GLU A 178 8.68 -27.07 43.60
N ALA A 179 8.24 -27.10 44.85
CA ALA A 179 7.30 -26.15 45.41
C ALA A 179 7.87 -24.72 45.37
N ASN A 180 9.13 -24.52 45.81
CA ASN A 180 9.80 -23.22 45.75
C ASN A 180 10.13 -22.74 44.34
N ALA A 181 10.22 -23.61 43.33
CA ALA A 181 10.37 -23.22 41.94
C ALA A 181 9.04 -22.80 41.31
N SER A 182 7.92 -23.33 41.82
CA SER A 182 6.56 -22.96 41.40
C SER A 182 6.00 -21.75 42.14
N SER A 183 6.47 -21.49 43.37
CA SER A 183 6.18 -20.27 44.12
C SER A 183 7.27 -19.24 43.85
N TRP A 184 6.91 -18.03 43.46
CA TRP A 184 7.86 -16.97 43.13
C TRP A 184 8.94 -16.73 44.22
N PRO A 185 10.18 -16.34 43.84
CA PRO A 185 11.10 -15.71 44.77
C PRO A 185 10.50 -14.35 45.19
N LEU A 186 10.42 -14.10 46.49
CA LEU A 186 10.03 -12.79 47.03
C LEU A 186 11.00 -11.69 46.58
#